data_AF-A0A1X7STA6-F1
#
_entry.id   AF-A0A1X7STA6-F1
#
_cell.length_a   1.000
_cell.length_b   1.000
_cell.length_c   1.000
_cell.angle_alpha   90.00
_cell.angle_beta   90.00
_cell.angle_gamma   90.00
#
_symmetry.space_group_name_H-M   'P 1'
#
loop_
_entity.id
_entity.type
_entity.pdbx_description
1 polymer ?
#
loop_
_entity_poly.entity_id
_entity_poly.type
_entity_poly.pdbx_seq_one_letter_code
_entity_poly.pdbx_strand_id
1 'polypeptide(L)'
;MDPSYVEDILKLLRNAIREIQKKNNSGLSFEELYRNAYTLVLHKQGARLYTMLREVINSHLINEKLIFVGTNIRGWQLAKFFSLGSTGLASIHGLLWTME
;
A
#
# COMPACT_ATOMS: atom_id res chain seq x y z
N MET A 1 23.14 1.68 -25.09
CA MET A 1 23.04 1.83 -23.63
C MET A 1 23.05 0.44 -23.03
N ASP A 2 23.91 0.20 -22.06
CA ASP A 2 24.02 -1.11 -21.41
C ASP A 2 22.71 -1.44 -20.67
N PRO A 3 22.15 -2.66 -20.82
CA PRO A 3 20.98 -3.10 -20.07
C PRO A 3 21.11 -2.91 -18.55
N SER A 4 22.30 -3.10 -17.98
CA SER A 4 22.54 -2.90 -16.54
C SER A 4 22.30 -1.46 -16.12
N TYR A 5 22.79 -0.50 -16.91
CA TYR A 5 22.63 0.92 -16.62
C TYR A 5 21.16 1.36 -16.69
N VAL A 6 20.39 0.78 -17.61
CA VAL A 6 18.93 0.99 -17.69
C VAL A 6 18.24 0.52 -16.41
N GLU A 7 18.60 -0.66 -15.90
CA GLU A 7 18.04 -1.20 -14.66
C GLU A 7 18.39 -0.35 -13.44
N ASP A 8 19.62 0.16 -13.36
CA ASP A 8 20.06 1.03 -12.26
C ASP A 8 19.24 2.32 -12.21
N ILE A 9 19.01 2.95 -13.36
CA ILE A 9 18.15 4.15 -13.45
C ILE A 9 16.71 3.80 -13.07
N LEU A 10 16.16 2.71 -13.59
CA LEU A 10 14.78 2.29 -13.27
C LEU A 10 14.62 2.00 -11.78
N LYS A 11 15.63 1.42 -11.13
CA LYS A 11 15.66 1.17 -9.69
C LYS A 11 15.69 2.47 -8.89
N LEU A 12 16.51 3.45 -9.31
CA LEU A 12 16.58 4.77 -8.69
C LEU A 12 15.22 5.48 -8.78
N LEU A 13 14.63 5.54 -9.98
CA LEU A 13 13.31 6.15 -10.20
C LEU A 13 12.21 5.45 -9.38
N ARG A 14 12.21 4.11 -9.36
CA ARG A 14 11.27 3.29 -8.56
C ARG A 14 11.34 3.63 -7.08
N ASN A 15 12.54 3.76 -6.53
CA ASN A 15 12.73 4.10 -5.12
C ASN A 15 12.25 5.52 -4.83
N ALA A 16 12.57 6.48 -5.68
CA ALA A 16 12.11 7.86 -5.54
C ALA A 16 10.58 7.96 -5.54
N ILE A 17 9.89 7.27 -6.45
CA ILE A 17 8.43 7.24 -6.51
C ILE A 17 7.83 6.69 -5.21
N ARG A 18 8.44 5.64 -4.63
CA ARG A 18 8.00 5.07 -3.34
C ARG A 18 8.16 6.04 -2.18
N GLU A 19 9.25 6.80 -2.14
CA GLU A 19 9.47 7.81 -1.11
C GLU A 19 8.47 8.96 -1.25
N ILE A 20 8.17 9.41 -2.48
CA ILE A 20 7.10 10.39 -2.75
C ILE A 20 5.74 9.88 -2.27
N GLN A 21 5.41 8.61 -2.55
CA GLN A 21 4.17 7.97 -2.09
C GLN A 21 4.06 7.91 -0.55
N LYS A 22 5.20 7.73 0.14
CA LYS A 22 5.27 7.81 1.61
C LYS A 22 5.26 9.25 2.16
N LYS A 23 5.15 10.26 1.30
CA LYS A 23 5.29 11.69 1.64
C LYS A 23 6.68 12.04 2.19
N ASN A 24 7.70 11.23 1.88
CA ASN A 24 9.08 11.48 2.25
C ASN A 24 9.83 12.06 1.04
N ASN A 25 9.84 13.38 0.93
CA ASN A 25 10.48 14.08 -0.19
C ASN A 25 11.89 14.57 0.18
N SER A 26 12.23 14.50 1.46
CA SER A 26 13.47 15.00 2.05
C SER A 26 14.63 14.07 1.68
N GLY A 27 15.32 14.37 0.57
CA GLY A 27 16.44 13.57 0.06
C GLY A 27 16.35 13.21 -1.42
N LEU A 28 15.30 13.64 -2.13
CA LEU A 28 15.17 13.43 -3.56
C LEU A 28 15.70 14.64 -4.34
N SER A 29 16.62 14.39 -5.27
CA SER A 29 17.04 15.37 -6.27
C SER A 29 16.12 15.29 -7.49
N PHE A 30 15.16 16.21 -7.59
CA PHE A 30 14.24 16.25 -8.73
C PHE A 30 14.96 16.46 -10.07
N GLU A 31 16.06 17.22 -10.06
CA GLU A 31 16.89 17.41 -11.25
C GLU A 31 17.53 16.09 -11.71
N GLU A 32 18.08 15.31 -10.79
CA GLU A 32 18.67 14.00 -11.11
C GLU A 32 17.62 13.03 -11.64
N LEU A 33 16.46 12.96 -10.97
CA LEU A 33 15.34 12.12 -11.41
C LEU A 33 14.88 12.49 -12.82
N TYR A 34 14.78 13.79 -13.12
CA TYR A 34 14.40 14.27 -14.45
C TYR A 34 15.44 13.91 -15.52
N ARG A 35 16.73 14.14 -15.26
CA ARG A 35 17.83 13.79 -16.19
C ARG A 35 17.85 12.30 -16.49
N ASN A 36 17.66 11.48 -15.46
CA ASN A 36 17.62 10.02 -15.55
C ASN A 36 16.41 9.52 -16.37
N ALA A 37 15.22 10.06 -16.12
CA ALA A 37 14.03 9.74 -16.90
C ALA A 37 14.17 10.19 -18.36
N TYR A 38 14.69 11.39 -18.60
CA TYR A 38 14.96 11.91 -19.95
C TYR A 38 15.94 11.01 -20.72
N THR A 39 17.02 10.58 -20.06
CA THR A 39 18.01 9.65 -20.63
C THR A 39 17.36 8.34 -21.10
N LEU A 40 16.42 7.78 -20.31
CA LEU A 40 15.68 6.57 -20.70
C LEU A 40 14.80 6.78 -21.92
N VAL A 41 14.07 7.90 -22.00
CA VAL A 41 13.21 8.22 -23.14
C VAL A 41 14.03 8.44 -24.40
N LEU A 42 15.15 9.16 -24.29
CA LEU A 42 16.08 9.41 -25.41
C LEU A 42 16.61 8.11 -26.02
N HIS A 43 16.88 7.10 -25.18
CA HIS A 43 17.38 5.79 -25.61
C HIS A 43 16.26 4.78 -25.95
N LYS A 44 15.05 5.26 -26.24
CA LYS A 44 13.87 4.45 -26.62
C LYS A 44 13.44 3.43 -25.55
N GLN A 45 13.76 3.66 -24.28
CA GLN A 45 13.34 2.83 -23.15
C GLN A 45 12.05 3.34 -22.48
N GLY A 46 11.33 4.27 -23.13
CA GLY A 46 10.10 4.88 -22.59
C GLY A 46 9.00 3.87 -22.25
N ALA A 47 8.86 2.79 -23.03
CA ALA A 47 7.89 1.74 -22.74
C ALA A 47 8.19 1.02 -21.41
N ARG A 48 9.46 0.68 -21.16
CA ARG A 48 9.91 0.07 -19.89
C ARG A 48 9.71 1.02 -18.71
N LEU A 49 10.01 2.30 -18.89
CA LEU A 49 9.75 3.34 -17.90
C LEU A 49 8.26 3.43 -17.54
N TYR A 50 7.38 3.47 -18.55
CA TYR A 50 5.94 3.53 -18.35
C TYR A 50 5.40 2.30 -17.62
N THR A 51 5.80 1.10 -18.02
CA THR A 51 5.39 -0.14 -17.36
C THR A 51 5.83 -0.16 -15.90
N MET A 52 7.10 0.16 -15.63
CA MET A 52 7.62 0.23 -14.25
C MET A 52 6.84 1.25 -13.41
N LEU A 53 6.58 2.45 -13.94
CA LEU A 53 5.81 3.48 -13.25
C LEU A 53 4.39 3.00 -12.93
N ARG A 54 3.70 2.42 -13.92
CA ARG A 54 2.35 1.87 -13.76
C ARG A 54 2.28 0.79 -12.69
N GLU A 55 3.25 -0.12 -12.67
CA GLU A 55 3.33 -1.20 -11.67
C GLU A 55 3.52 -0.65 -10.25
N VAL A 56 4.41 0.32 -10.06
CA VAL A 56 4.70 0.90 -8.75
C VAL A 56 3.51 1.68 -8.20
N ILE A 57 2.84 2.47 -9.06
CA ILE A 57 1.63 3.21 -8.68
C ILE A 57 0.49 2.24 -8.36
N ASN A 58 0.22 1.27 -9.24
CA ASN A 58 -0.85 0.30 -8.99
C ASN A 58 -0.62 -0.50 -7.71
N SER A 59 0.61 -0.94 -7.46
CA SER A 59 0.96 -1.69 -6.24
C SER A 59 0.68 -0.88 -4.98
N HIS A 60 1.01 0.42 -4.99
CA HIS A 60 0.74 1.30 -3.87
C HIS A 60 -0.76 1.52 -3.65
N LEU A 61 -1.51 1.86 -4.71
CA LEU A 61 -2.96 2.07 -4.63
C LEU A 61 -3.73 0.83 -4.18
N ILE A 62 -3.33 -0.35 -4.68
CA ILE A 62 -3.93 -1.63 -4.27
C ILE A 62 -3.64 -1.87 -2.79
N ASN A 63 -2.40 -1.68 -2.34
CA ASN A 63 -2.04 -1.88 -0.93
C ASN A 63 -2.80 -0.92 -0.01
N GLU A 64 -2.87 0.37 -0.35
CA GLU A 64 -3.65 1.34 0.44
C GLU A 64 -5.13 0.96 0.50
N LYS A 65 -5.73 0.58 -0.64
CA LYS A 65 -7.13 0.17 -0.71
C LYS A 65 -7.39 -1.14 0.05
N LEU A 66 -6.50 -2.12 -0.04
CA LEU A 66 -6.61 -3.39 0.68
C LEU A 66 -6.47 -3.19 2.19
N ILE A 67 -5.56 -2.30 2.63
CA ILE A 67 -5.45 -1.92 4.04
C ILE A 67 -6.76 -1.26 4.49
N PHE A 68 -7.29 -0.31 3.73
CA PHE A 68 -8.55 0.35 4.05
C PHE A 68 -9.72 -0.64 4.15
N VAL A 69 -9.87 -1.55 3.19
CA VAL A 69 -10.94 -2.56 3.22
C VAL A 69 -10.73 -3.57 4.36
N GLY A 70 -9.51 -4.05 4.57
CA GLY A 70 -9.20 -5.04 5.62
C GLY A 70 -9.36 -4.48 7.03
N THR A 71 -8.96 -3.23 7.29
CA THR A 71 -9.17 -2.56 8.58
C THR A 71 -10.65 -2.26 8.81
N ASN A 72 -11.38 -1.85 7.77
CA ASN A 72 -12.80 -1.58 7.85
C ASN A 72 -13.57 -2.88 8.16
N ILE A 73 -13.30 -3.99 7.46
CA ILE A 73 -13.90 -5.32 7.74
C ILE A 73 -13.59 -5.79 9.16
N ARG A 74 -12.35 -5.64 9.66
CA ARG A 74 -12.02 -5.97 11.06
C ARG A 74 -12.79 -5.11 12.07
N GLY A 75 -13.01 -3.83 11.77
CA GLY A 75 -13.87 -2.96 12.57
C GLY A 75 -15.32 -3.46 12.67
N TRP A 76 -15.92 -3.89 11.55
CA TRP A 76 -17.26 -4.49 11.55
C TRP A 76 -17.31 -5.87 12.21
N GLN A 77 -16.25 -6.68 12.10
CA GLN A 77 -16.16 -7.96 12.79
C GLN A 77 -16.06 -7.78 14.31
N LEU A 78 -15.26 -6.81 14.78
CA LEU A 78 -15.18 -6.43 16.19
C LEU A 78 -16.49 -5.82 16.70
N ALA A 79 -17.14 -4.95 15.91
CA ALA A 79 -18.46 -4.40 16.24
C ALA A 79 -19.54 -5.49 16.28
N LYS A 80 -19.49 -6.48 15.38
CA LYS A 80 -20.38 -7.65 15.40
C LYS A 80 -20.13 -8.51 16.65
N PHE A 81 -18.88 -8.71 17.05
CA PHE A 81 -18.51 -9.39 18.30
C PHE A 81 -19.06 -8.66 19.54
N PHE A 82 -19.00 -7.33 19.59
CA PHE A 82 -19.60 -6.54 20.67
C PHE A 82 -21.14 -6.55 20.64
N SER A 83 -21.75 -6.56 19.46
CA SER A 83 -23.22 -6.62 19.31
C SER A 83 -23.82 -8.01 19.60
N LEU A 84 -23.08 -9.09 19.38
CA LEU A 84 -23.49 -10.45 19.77
C LEU A 84 -23.10 -10.78 21.22
N GLY A 85 -22.13 -10.05 21.79
CA GLY A 85 -21.64 -10.23 23.17
C GLY A 85 -22.62 -9.77 24.26
N SER A 86 -23.61 -8.93 23.93
CA SER A 86 -24.70 -8.57 24.85
C SER A 86 -25.82 -9.60 24.92
N THR A 87 -25.91 -10.51 23.94
CA THR A 87 -26.90 -11.61 23.95
C THR A 87 -26.40 -12.92 24.56
N GLY A 88 -25.08 -13.10 24.74
CA GLY A 88 -24.49 -14.32 25.34
C GLY A 88 -24.38 -14.29 26.87
N LEU A 89 -24.31 -13.10 27.47
CA LEU A 89 -24.21 -12.93 28.93
C LEU A 89 -25.57 -12.93 29.66
N ALA A 90 -26.68 -12.78 28.92
CA ALA A 90 -28.02 -12.94 29.49
C ALA A 90 -28.35 -14.40 29.86
N SER A 91 -27.62 -15.38 29.29
CA SER A 91 -27.90 -16.82 29.53
C SER A 91 -27.16 -17.43 30.71
N ILE A 92 -26.16 -16.75 31.31
CA ILE A 92 -25.39 -17.32 32.43
C ILE A 92 -25.90 -16.81 33.79
N HIS A 93 -26.58 -15.66 33.86
CA HIS A 93 -27.23 -15.19 35.09
C HIS A 93 -28.64 -15.77 35.31
N GLY A 94 -29.22 -16.46 34.31
CA GLY A 94 -30.53 -17.13 34.43
C GLY A 94 -30.47 -18.59 34.91
N LEU A 95 -29.28 -19.21 34.89
CA LEU A 95 -29.07 -20.62 35.24
C LEU A 95 -28.56 -20.85 36.67
N LEU A 96 -28.28 -19.77 37.42
CA LEU A 96 -27.80 -19.87 38.81
C LEU A 96 -28.86 -19.47 39.85
N TRP A 97 -30.07 -19.06 39.44
CA TRP A 97 -31.13 -18.62 40.36
C TRP A 97 -32.42 -19.46 40.32
N THR A 98 -32.35 -20.66 39.74
CA THR A 98 -33.48 -21.63 39.74
C THR A 98 -33.16 -22.94 40.46
N MET A 99 -32.06 -23.01 41.22
CA MET A 99 -31.77 -24.11 42.15
C MET A 99 -31.22 -23.56 43.47
N GLU A 100 -32.06 -22.78 44.17
CA GLU A 100 -32.31 -22.72 45.63
C GLU A 100 -33.08 -21.46 45.99
#